data_AF-A0A0C5DA75-F1
#
_entry.id   AF-A0A0C5DA75-F1
#
_cell.length_a   1.000
_cell.length_b   1.000
_cell.length_c   1.000
_cell.angle_alpha   90.00
_cell.angle_beta   90.00
_cell.angle_gamma   90.00
#
_symmetry.space_group_name_H-M   'P 1'
#
loop_
_entity.id
_entity.type
_entity.pdbx_description
1 polymer ?
#
loop_
_entity_poly.entity_id
_entity_poly.type
_entity_poly.pdbx_seq_one_letter_code
_entity_poly.pdbx_strand_id
1 'polypeptide(L)'
;LTGPNMAGKSTLMRTVAINVLLAQLGGPVLATKMELSPVDRVFTRIGARDASHKGQSTLYVELSETADILHSASARSLCLVDELGRGTS
;
A
#
# COMPACT_ATOMS: atom_id res chain seq x y z
N LEU A 1 8.81 1.90 -6.81
CA LEU A 1 9.12 3.35 -6.66
C LEU A 1 10.48 3.46 -5.97
N THR A 2 11.49 4.05 -6.60
CA THR A 2 12.85 4.18 -6.02
C THR A 2 13.13 5.61 -5.57
N GLY A 3 14.14 5.79 -4.73
CA GLY A 3 14.57 7.11 -4.22
C GLY A 3 14.82 7.11 -2.71
N PRO A 4 15.44 8.17 -2.16
CA PRO A 4 15.81 8.24 -0.76
C PRO A 4 14.59 8.17 0.17
N ASN A 5 14.82 7.73 1.41
CA ASN A 5 13.80 7.85 2.46
C ASN A 5 13.44 9.33 2.64
N MET A 6 12.18 9.61 2.98
CA MET A 6 11.64 10.98 3.09
C MET A 6 11.48 11.75 1.75
N ALA A 7 11.75 11.14 0.59
CA ALA A 7 11.50 11.75 -0.73
C ALA A 7 10.01 11.83 -1.14
N GLY A 8 9.08 11.68 -0.20
CA GLY A 8 7.64 11.72 -0.48
C GLY A 8 7.07 10.44 -1.13
N LYS A 9 7.83 9.36 -1.22
CA LYS A 9 7.40 8.07 -1.78
C LYS A 9 6.09 7.54 -1.18
N SER A 10 6.03 7.46 0.15
CA SER A 10 4.87 6.99 0.87
C SER A 10 3.68 7.95 0.76
N THR A 11 3.95 9.27 0.69
CA THR A 11 2.94 10.29 0.41
C THR A 11 2.32 10.07 -0.96
N LEU A 12 3.13 9.88 -2.00
CA LEU A 12 2.66 9.62 -3.36
C LEU A 12 1.79 8.37 -3.41
N MET A 13 2.23 7.27 -2.80
CA MET A 13 1.44 6.03 -2.76
C MET A 13 0.07 6.24 -2.10
N ARG A 14 0.02 6.94 -0.96
CA ARG A 14 -1.24 7.27 -0.29
C ARG A 14 -2.14 8.17 -1.14
N THR A 15 -1.59 9.18 -1.80
CA THR A 15 -2.36 10.07 -2.69
C THR A 15 -2.98 9.29 -3.85
N VAL A 16 -2.25 8.32 -4.43
CA VAL A 16 -2.80 7.43 -5.48
C VAL A 16 -3.99 6.62 -4.95
N ALA A 17 -3.86 5.97 -3.79
CA ALA A 17 -4.98 5.23 -3.18
C ALA A 17 -6.21 6.12 -2.94
N ILE A 18 -6.00 7.33 -2.39
CA ILE A 18 -7.09 8.26 -2.12
C ILE A 18 -7.80 8.66 -3.42
N ASN A 19 -7.06 9.02 -4.47
CA ASN A 19 -7.65 9.38 -5.77
C ASN A 19 -8.46 8.23 -6.37
N VAL A 20 -7.96 7.00 -6.25
CA VAL A 20 -8.67 5.80 -6.72
C VAL A 20 -10.00 5.62 -5.97
N LEU A 21 -9.99 5.74 -4.65
CA LEU A 21 -11.20 5.63 -3.84
C LEU A 21 -12.21 6.74 -4.15
N LEU A 22 -11.74 7.99 -4.24
CA LEU A 22 -12.59 9.13 -4.59
C LEU A 22 -13.24 8.96 -5.97
N ALA A 23 -12.46 8.54 -6.97
CA ALA A 23 -12.98 8.31 -8.32
C ALA A 23 -14.09 7.24 -8.33
N GLN A 24 -13.92 6.12 -7.61
CA GLN A 24 -14.95 5.06 -7.56
C GLN A 24 -16.20 5.46 -6.77
N LEU A 25 -16.09 6.41 -5.84
CA LEU A 25 -17.22 6.99 -5.13
C LEU A 25 -17.93 8.09 -5.95
N GLY A 26 -17.42 8.43 -7.14
CA GLY A 26 -17.94 9.54 -7.95
C GLY A 26 -17.53 10.93 -7.44
N GLY A 27 -16.53 10.99 -6.55
CA GLY A 27 -16.01 12.23 -5.99
C GLY A 27 -14.94 12.91 -6.87
N PRO A 28 -14.60 14.17 -6.56
CA PRO A 28 -13.51 14.86 -7.24
C PRO A 28 -12.16 14.22 -6.91
N VAL A 29 -11.27 14.18 -7.90
CA VAL A 29 -9.90 13.65 -7.73
C VAL A 29 -8.90 14.80 -7.66
N LEU A 30 -7.80 14.59 -6.93
CA LEU A 30 -6.71 15.54 -6.78
C LEU A 30 -5.71 15.39 -7.93
N ALA A 31 -6.18 15.58 -9.17
CA ALA A 31 -5.36 15.49 -10.38
C ALA A 31 -5.95 16.36 -11.50
N THR A 32 -5.10 16.82 -12.42
CA THR A 32 -5.55 17.55 -13.62
C THR A 32 -6.34 16.65 -14.57
N LYS A 33 -6.00 15.36 -14.63
CA LYS A 33 -6.69 14.33 -15.40
C LYS A 33 -6.49 12.96 -14.71
N MET A 34 -7.50 12.09 -14.76
CA MET A 34 -7.41 10.72 -14.26
C MET A 34 -8.15 9.77 -15.18
N GLU A 35 -7.47 8.71 -15.60
CA GLU A 35 -8.07 7.56 -16.28
C GLU A 35 -7.90 6.36 -15.33
N LEU A 36 -9.01 5.71 -14.99
CA LEU A 36 -9.04 4.64 -13.99
C LEU A 36 -9.82 3.45 -14.52
N SER A 37 -9.26 2.25 -14.34
CA SER A 37 -10.02 1.01 -14.40
C SER A 37 -10.51 0.65 -12.99
N PRO A 38 -11.79 0.24 -12.81
CA PRO A 38 -12.31 -0.05 -11.48
C PRO A 38 -11.51 -1.15 -10.76
N VAL A 39 -11.05 -0.86 -9.56
CA VAL A 39 -10.39 -1.77 -8.63
C VAL A 39 -11.39 -2.34 -7.63
N ASP A 40 -11.24 -3.63 -7.35
CA ASP A 40 -12.12 -4.34 -6.42
C ASP A 40 -11.70 -4.18 -4.96
N ARG A 41 -10.39 -4.11 -4.70
CA ARG A 41 -9.80 -3.96 -3.37
C ARG A 41 -8.52 -3.15 -3.41
N VAL A 42 -8.25 -2.43 -2.32
CA VAL A 42 -6.99 -1.71 -2.10
C VAL A 42 -6.27 -2.32 -0.91
N PHE A 43 -5.08 -2.86 -1.16
CA PHE A 43 -4.18 -3.38 -0.13
C PHE A 43 -3.07 -2.37 0.13
N THR A 44 -2.73 -2.16 1.40
CA THR A 44 -1.63 -1.25 1.76
C THR A 44 -0.71 -1.89 2.79
N ARG A 45 0.59 -1.83 2.50
CA ARG A 45 1.69 -2.14 3.40
C ARG A 45 2.66 -0.97 3.36
N ILE A 46 2.26 0.16 3.95
CA ILE A 46 3.05 1.39 3.97
C ILE A 46 3.31 1.76 5.43
N GLY A 47 4.38 1.18 6.00
CA GLY A 47 4.98 1.54 7.28
C GLY A 47 4.04 1.67 8.47
N ALA A 48 3.70 0.55 9.12
CA ALA A 48 3.16 0.55 10.48
C ALA A 48 4.31 0.21 11.45
N ARG A 49 4.99 1.24 11.99
CA ARG A 49 6.00 1.05 13.04
C ARG A 49 5.38 0.71 14.41
N ASP A 50 4.06 0.83 14.54
CA ASP A 50 3.39 0.89 15.84
C ASP A 50 2.45 -0.28 16.12
N ALA A 51 2.84 -1.48 15.69
CA ALA A 51 2.17 -2.68 16.15
C ALA A 51 3.13 -3.44 17.07
N SER A 52 2.87 -3.33 18.38
CA SER A 52 3.56 -4.08 19.42
C SER A 52 3.19 -5.56 19.29
N HIS A 53 3.83 -6.27 18.37
CA HIS A 53 3.67 -7.70 18.18
C HIS A 53 4.44 -8.43 19.29
N LYS A 54 3.83 -8.54 20.47
CA LYS A 54 4.42 -9.24 21.60
C LYS A 54 4.63 -10.72 21.21
N GLY A 55 5.89 -11.09 20.96
CA GLY A 55 6.31 -12.49 20.75
C GLY A 55 6.53 -12.94 19.30
N GLN A 56 6.36 -12.08 18.29
CA GLN A 56 6.63 -12.43 16.89
C GLN A 56 7.73 -11.54 16.31
N SER A 57 8.56 -12.08 15.39
CA SER A 57 9.59 -11.29 14.73
C SER A 57 8.95 -10.32 13.73
N THR A 58 9.51 -9.11 13.61
CA THR A 58 9.05 -8.11 12.63
C THR A 58 9.04 -8.68 11.21
N LEU A 59 10.02 -9.54 10.88
CA LEU A 59 10.09 -10.23 9.60
C LEU A 59 8.93 -11.21 9.39
N TYR A 60 8.59 -12.01 10.40
CA TYR A 60 7.46 -12.95 10.31
C TYR A 60 6.16 -12.19 10.05
N VAL A 61 5.93 -11.10 10.78
CA VAL A 61 4.76 -10.23 10.59
C VAL A 61 4.73 -9.65 9.17
N GLU A 62 5.86 -9.10 8.71
CA GLU A 62 5.98 -8.56 7.34
C GLU A 62 5.64 -9.59 6.27
N LEU A 63 6.16 -10.82 6.40
CA LEU A 63 5.92 -11.89 5.45
C LEU A 63 4.49 -12.43 5.54
N SER A 64 3.91 -12.52 6.74
CA SER A 64 2.53 -12.97 6.94
C SER A 64 1.54 -11.98 6.31
N GLU A 65 1.68 -10.68 6.57
CA GLU A 65 0.84 -9.65 5.96
C GLU A 65 0.99 -9.65 4.42
N THR A 66 2.21 -9.87 3.92
CA THR A 66 2.45 -9.97 2.48
C THR A 66 1.78 -11.20 1.89
N ALA A 67 1.83 -12.35 2.57
CA ALA A 67 1.15 -13.57 2.14
C ALA A 67 -0.37 -13.38 2.11
N ASP A 68 -0.95 -12.70 3.10
CA ASP A 68 -2.38 -12.41 3.15
C ASP A 68 -2.83 -11.51 1.98
N ILE A 69 -2.02 -10.49 1.64
CA ILE A 69 -2.25 -9.65 0.47
C ILE A 69 -2.22 -10.51 -0.80
N LEU A 70 -1.20 -11.36 -0.97
CA LEU A 70 -1.06 -12.21 -2.16
C LEU A 70 -2.21 -13.21 -2.31
N HIS A 71 -2.66 -13.82 -1.22
CA HIS A 71 -3.78 -14.75 -1.23
C HIS A 71 -5.12 -14.07 -1.51
N SER A 72 -5.29 -12.83 -1.09
CA SER A 72 -6.55 -12.09 -1.22
C SER A 72 -6.64 -11.23 -2.47
N ALA A 73 -5.51 -10.87 -3.09
CA ALA A 73 -5.49 -10.00 -4.25
C ALA A 73 -6.06 -10.69 -5.49
N SER A 74 -6.79 -9.93 -6.30
CA SER A 74 -7.22 -10.32 -7.63
C SER A 74 -6.42 -9.56 -8.70
N ALA A 75 -6.62 -9.94 -9.97
CA ALA A 75 -6.07 -9.19 -11.11
C ALA A 75 -6.56 -7.73 -11.19
N ARG A 76 -7.61 -7.37 -10.45
CA ARG A 76 -8.17 -6.01 -10.39
C ARG A 76 -7.86 -5.30 -9.08
N SER A 77 -7.03 -5.86 -8.21
CA SER A 77 -6.71 -5.24 -6.93
C SER A 77 -5.56 -4.24 -7.07
N LEU A 78 -5.61 -3.15 -6.30
CA LEU A 78 -4.51 -2.21 -6.15
C LEU A 78 -3.69 -2.57 -4.91
N CYS A 79 -2.45 -3.01 -5.09
CA CYS A 79 -1.54 -3.32 -4.00
C CYS A 79 -0.47 -2.22 -3.87
N LEU A 80 -0.45 -1.51 -2.75
CA LEU A 80 0.55 -0.50 -2.43
C LEU A 80 1.49 -1.03 -1.35
N VAL A 81 2.74 -1.26 -1.72
CA VAL A 81 3.72 -1.89 -0.84
C VAL A 81 4.97 -1.02 -0.78
N ASP A 82 5.38 -0.66 0.43
CA ASP A 82 6.59 0.12 0.71
C ASP A 82 7.49 -0.68 1.66
N GLU A 83 8.80 -0.60 1.41
CA GLU A 83 9.85 -1.09 2.33
C GLU A 83 9.78 -2.59 2.74
N LEU A 84 9.40 -3.51 1.86
CA LEU A 84 9.53 -4.96 2.13
C LEU A 84 10.99 -5.36 2.40
N GLY A 85 11.21 -6.18 3.43
CA GLY A 85 12.50 -6.83 3.68
C GLY A 85 13.52 -5.97 4.42
N ARG A 86 13.10 -4.92 5.13
CA ARG A 86 14.02 -4.13 5.99
C ARG A 86 14.51 -4.87 7.23
N GLY A 87 13.82 -5.94 7.63
CA GLY A 87 14.14 -6.73 8.82
C GLY A 87 15.19 -7.82 8.65
N THR A 88 15.79 -7.99 7.46
CA THR A 88 16.83 -9.00 7.22
C THR A 88 18.23 -8.36 7.27
N SER A 89 18.82 -8.33 8.46
CA SER A 89 20.26 -8.23 8.68
C SER A 89 20.69 -9.33 9.65
#